data_AF-A0A537YK68-F1
#
_entry.id   AF-A0A537YK68-F1
#
_cell.length_a   1.000
_cell.length_b   1.000
_cell.length_c   1.000
_cell.angle_alpha   90.00
_cell.angle_beta   90.00
_cell.angle_gamma   90.00
#
_symmetry.space_group_name_H-M   'P 1'
#
loop_
_entity.id
_entity.type
_entity.pdbx_description
1 polymer ?
#
loop_
_entity_poly.entity_id
_entity_poly.type
_entity_poly.pdbx_seq_one_letter_code
_entity_poly.pdbx_strand_id
1 'polypeptide(L)'
;PAQVQIASSGAGVSVALLHDQPYPPRTVARPDPPAHPRHPAEAKATPAAQAVQPAPAPPAIPAGPQLLVHVPGAGIVAHRSPWASSPRAGIVAATSKYYHVPITLWVEDTSANGAWGKVELPYVWPRTDAWIPLRGLKRVTTGVVVSVDLSEHTVRVYQHGQLRYHVAAATGSAWTPTPTGDYVVTDRVPFGSGSALGSFAFGISGIQPRLPSGWSGGNQLAIHGTNDPSSIGRSVSAGCVRVSEWSLAHFEPLLQLGTPVLIRP
;
A
#
# COMPACT_ATOMS: atom_id res chain seq x y z
N PRO A 1 29.31 42.75 28.39
CA PRO A 1 29.67 43.30 27.05
C PRO A 1 29.10 42.40 25.93
N ALA A 2 27.80 42.57 25.66
CA ALA A 2 27.23 43.17 24.44
C ALA A 2 27.05 42.10 23.34
N GLN A 3 25.91 41.40 23.23
CA GLN A 3 24.58 41.84 22.77
C GLN A 3 24.62 42.74 21.53
N VAL A 4 24.09 42.23 20.41
CA VAL A 4 23.59 43.06 19.31
C VAL A 4 22.14 42.65 19.05
N GLN A 5 21.26 43.60 19.36
CA GLN A 5 19.85 43.65 19.01
C GLN A 5 19.71 43.95 17.52
N ILE A 6 18.70 43.38 16.86
CA ILE A 6 18.09 44.00 15.68
C ILE A 6 16.67 44.38 16.07
N ALA A 7 16.44 45.70 16.04
CA ALA A 7 15.19 46.33 16.36
C ALA A 7 14.18 46.21 15.21
N SER A 8 12.93 46.23 15.64
CA SER A 8 11.67 46.16 14.92
C SER A 8 11.23 47.47 14.26
N SER A 9 10.51 47.35 13.15
CA SER A 9 9.36 48.19 12.75
C SER A 9 8.57 47.38 11.71
N GLY A 10 7.37 46.86 12.00
CA GLY A 10 6.07 47.55 11.90
C GLY A 10 5.63 47.60 10.42
N ALA A 11 4.51 47.08 9.93
CA ALA A 11 3.18 46.75 10.45
C ALA A 11 2.66 45.52 9.64
N GLY A 12 1.87 44.57 10.15
CA GLY A 12 0.47 44.72 10.54
C GLY A 12 -0.45 44.82 9.32
N VAL A 13 -1.15 43.73 8.95
CA VAL A 13 -2.61 43.63 8.67
C VAL A 13 -3.00 42.19 8.30
N SER A 14 -4.21 41.85 8.75
CA SER A 14 -4.93 40.61 8.96
C SER A 14 -5.18 39.62 7.81
N VAL A 15 -5.45 38.39 8.27
CA VAL A 15 -6.13 37.24 7.64
C VAL A 15 -7.48 37.63 7.03
N ALA A 16 -7.79 37.09 5.85
CA ALA A 16 -9.17 36.87 5.40
C ALA A 16 -9.25 35.64 4.46
N LEU A 17 -10.14 34.70 4.82
CA LEU A 17 -10.67 33.67 3.95
C LEU A 17 -11.36 34.30 2.73
N LEU A 18 -11.11 33.78 1.52
CA LEU A 18 -12.04 33.99 0.40
C LEU A 18 -12.97 32.79 0.28
N HIS A 19 -14.22 33.02 0.67
CA HIS A 19 -15.38 32.24 0.26
C HIS A 19 -15.93 32.78 -1.07
N ASP A 20 -16.48 31.86 -1.86
CA ASP A 20 -17.27 32.02 -3.07
C ASP A 20 -18.31 33.14 -3.02
N GLN A 21 -18.46 33.88 -4.13
CA GLN A 21 -19.73 34.47 -4.56
C GLN A 21 -19.91 34.40 -6.10
N PRO A 22 -21.17 34.27 -6.58
CA PRO A 22 -21.50 33.75 -7.91
C PRO A 22 -21.52 34.80 -9.03
N TYR A 23 -21.23 34.36 -10.26
CA TYR A 23 -21.30 35.16 -11.48
C TYR A 23 -22.73 35.15 -12.08
N PRO A 24 -23.31 36.30 -12.48
CA PRO A 24 -24.64 36.35 -13.08
C PRO A 24 -24.64 35.95 -14.57
N PRO A 25 -25.73 35.37 -15.09
CA PRO A 25 -25.80 34.97 -16.50
C PRO A 25 -26.00 36.18 -17.42
N ARG A 26 -25.20 36.26 -18.49
CA ARG A 26 -25.44 37.17 -19.62
C ARG A 26 -26.39 36.52 -20.63
N THR A 27 -27.59 37.07 -20.73
CA THR A 27 -28.57 36.77 -21.79
C THR A 27 -28.14 37.47 -23.07
N VAL A 28 -27.94 36.73 -24.16
CA VAL A 28 -27.82 37.28 -25.52
C VAL A 28 -28.92 36.64 -26.36
N ALA A 29 -29.90 37.45 -26.76
CA ALA A 29 -30.96 37.05 -27.68
C ALA A 29 -30.39 36.87 -29.10
N ARG A 30 -30.70 35.75 -29.74
CA ARG A 30 -30.50 35.51 -31.18
C ARG A 30 -31.86 35.47 -31.87
N PRO A 31 -32.01 36.07 -33.07
CA PRO A 31 -33.25 36.02 -33.83
C PRO A 31 -33.46 34.65 -34.50
N ASP A 32 -34.72 34.24 -34.60
CA ASP A 32 -35.15 32.96 -35.18
C ASP A 32 -34.94 32.89 -36.70
N PRO A 33 -34.44 31.76 -37.25
CA PRO A 33 -34.45 31.48 -38.68
C PRO A 33 -35.77 30.82 -39.15
N PRO A 34 -36.14 30.97 -40.44
CA PRO A 34 -37.44 30.57 -40.96
C PRO A 34 -37.62 29.04 -41.09
N ALA A 35 -38.88 28.60 -40.98
CA ALA A 35 -39.29 27.21 -41.01
C ALA A 35 -39.19 26.58 -42.41
N HIS A 36 -38.57 25.39 -42.48
CA HIS A 36 -38.60 24.50 -43.64
C HIS A 36 -39.34 23.18 -43.32
N PRO A 37 -40.01 22.57 -44.32
CA PRO A 37 -41.00 21.51 -44.12
C PRO A 37 -40.41 20.17 -43.69
N ARG A 38 -41.15 19.45 -42.85
CA ARG A 38 -40.78 18.15 -42.27
C ARG A 38 -40.88 17.02 -43.31
N HIS A 39 -39.75 16.38 -43.60
CA HIS A 39 -39.73 14.99 -44.10
C HIS A 39 -39.74 14.02 -42.89
N PRO A 40 -40.49 12.90 -42.94
CA PRO A 40 -40.43 11.88 -41.90
C PRO A 40 -39.09 11.15 -41.96
N ALA A 41 -38.25 11.35 -40.94
CA ALA A 41 -37.01 10.60 -40.75
C ALA A 41 -37.31 9.28 -40.04
N GLU A 42 -36.85 8.18 -40.63
CA GLU A 42 -36.82 6.83 -40.06
C GLU A 42 -36.25 6.82 -38.63
N ALA A 43 -36.90 6.09 -37.75
CA ALA A 43 -36.46 5.86 -36.38
C ALA A 43 -35.14 5.06 -36.39
N LYS A 44 -34.01 5.76 -36.20
CA LYS A 44 -32.71 5.15 -35.98
C LYS A 44 -32.65 4.61 -34.55
N ALA A 45 -32.60 3.30 -34.40
CA ALA A 45 -32.51 2.63 -33.10
C ALA A 45 -31.30 3.16 -32.29
N THR A 46 -31.55 3.51 -31.04
CA THR A 46 -30.54 3.90 -30.05
C THR A 46 -29.63 2.69 -29.76
N PRO A 47 -28.29 2.80 -29.81
CA PRO A 47 -27.42 1.75 -29.31
C PRO A 47 -27.66 1.59 -27.80
N ALA A 48 -27.97 0.37 -27.37
CA ALA A 48 -28.07 0.03 -25.96
C ALA A 48 -26.76 0.43 -25.25
N ALA A 49 -26.86 1.28 -24.24
CA ALA A 49 -25.75 1.56 -23.34
C ALA A 49 -25.29 0.24 -22.73
N GLN A 50 -24.10 -0.23 -23.12
CA GLN A 50 -23.45 -1.34 -22.44
C GLN A 50 -23.24 -0.91 -21.00
N ALA A 51 -23.87 -1.63 -20.06
CA ALA A 51 -23.65 -1.43 -18.65
C ALA A 51 -22.15 -1.58 -18.36
N VAL A 52 -21.50 -0.46 -18.02
CA VAL A 52 -20.15 -0.48 -17.48
C VAL A 52 -20.21 -1.34 -16.23
N GLN A 53 -19.58 -2.51 -16.27
CA GLN A 53 -19.48 -3.36 -15.09
C GLN A 53 -18.79 -2.53 -13.99
N PRO A 54 -19.39 -2.39 -12.80
CA PRO A 54 -18.72 -1.70 -11.71
C PRO A 54 -17.36 -2.36 -11.48
N ALA A 55 -16.32 -1.53 -11.33
CA ALA A 55 -14.99 -2.01 -11.01
C ALA A 55 -15.09 -2.99 -9.82
N PRO A 56 -14.37 -4.12 -9.86
CA PRO A 56 -14.40 -5.08 -8.77
C PRO A 56 -14.11 -4.36 -7.45
N ALA A 57 -14.98 -4.57 -6.46
CA ALA A 57 -14.82 -3.96 -5.15
C ALA A 57 -13.40 -4.24 -4.63
N PRO A 58 -12.73 -3.27 -3.98
CA PRO A 58 -11.46 -3.51 -3.34
C PRO A 58 -11.58 -4.76 -2.47
N PRO A 59 -10.63 -5.71 -2.56
CA PRO A 59 -10.71 -6.95 -1.79
C PRO A 59 -10.87 -6.63 -0.32
N ALA A 60 -11.83 -7.32 0.31
CA ALA A 60 -12.24 -7.04 1.68
C ALA A 60 -11.06 -7.16 2.64
N ILE A 61 -10.93 -6.19 3.55
CA ILE A 61 -9.99 -6.26 4.65
C ILE A 61 -10.40 -7.45 5.55
N PRO A 62 -9.47 -8.36 5.88
CA PRO A 62 -9.76 -9.45 6.79
C PRO A 62 -10.28 -8.94 8.15
N ALA A 63 -11.52 -9.31 8.51
CA ALA A 63 -12.18 -8.80 9.71
C ALA A 63 -11.82 -9.55 11.01
N GLY A 64 -11.24 -10.75 10.90
CA GLY A 64 -10.89 -11.62 12.03
C GLY A 64 -9.42 -11.55 12.45
N PRO A 65 -9.01 -12.27 13.52
CA PRO A 65 -7.61 -12.50 13.82
C PRO A 65 -6.92 -13.24 12.67
N GLN A 66 -5.75 -12.75 12.28
CA GLN A 66 -4.94 -13.31 11.21
C GLN A 66 -3.96 -14.33 11.80
N LEU A 67 -3.95 -15.55 11.24
CA LEU A 67 -3.05 -16.60 11.67
C LEU A 67 -1.63 -16.31 11.16
N LEU A 68 -0.68 -16.28 12.08
CA LEU A 68 0.73 -16.16 11.78
C LEU A 68 1.50 -17.41 12.19
N VAL A 69 2.56 -17.74 11.46
CA VAL A 69 3.45 -18.86 11.80
C VAL A 69 4.91 -18.42 11.80
N HIS A 70 5.65 -18.81 12.84
CA HIS A 70 7.09 -18.60 12.88
C HIS A 70 7.80 -19.65 12.02
N VAL A 71 8.75 -19.19 11.21
CA VAL A 71 9.58 -20.08 10.40
C VAL A 71 10.71 -20.64 11.28
N PRO A 72 10.85 -21.97 11.42
CA PRO A 72 11.92 -22.60 12.21
C PRO A 72 13.28 -22.36 11.55
N GLY A 73 14.36 -22.53 12.33
CA GLY A 73 15.74 -22.28 11.86
C GLY A 73 16.16 -23.08 10.61
N ALA A 74 15.55 -24.24 10.37
CA ALA A 74 15.79 -25.05 9.18
C ALA A 74 15.07 -24.53 7.90
N GLY A 75 14.23 -23.49 8.02
CA GLY A 75 13.30 -23.08 6.96
C GLY A 75 12.13 -24.06 6.81
N ILE A 76 11.28 -23.80 5.81
CA ILE A 76 10.13 -24.66 5.50
C ILE A 76 10.12 -24.94 4.00
N VAL A 77 9.99 -26.22 3.63
CA VAL A 77 9.71 -26.60 2.24
C VAL A 77 8.25 -26.27 1.93
N ALA A 78 8.03 -25.46 0.90
CA ALA A 78 6.71 -25.08 0.45
C ALA A 78 6.34 -25.85 -0.82
N HIS A 79 5.07 -26.19 -0.95
CA HIS A 79 4.51 -27.07 -1.97
C HIS A 79 3.49 -26.34 -2.84
N ARG A 80 3.29 -26.80 -4.08
CA ARG A 80 2.29 -26.22 -4.98
C ARG A 80 0.86 -26.53 -4.56
N SER A 81 0.67 -27.53 -3.71
CA SER A 81 -0.65 -27.98 -3.25
C SER A 81 -0.56 -28.56 -1.82
N PRO A 82 -1.66 -28.63 -1.06
CA PRO A 82 -1.66 -28.99 0.36
C PRO A 82 -1.54 -30.50 0.62
N TRP A 83 -0.50 -31.14 0.09
CA TRP A 83 -0.14 -32.53 0.39
C TRP A 83 1.35 -32.78 0.15
N ALA A 84 1.95 -33.70 0.93
CA ALA A 84 3.40 -33.86 1.03
C ALA A 84 4.09 -34.30 -0.27
N SER A 85 3.40 -35.07 -1.12
CA SER A 85 3.93 -35.51 -2.43
C SER A 85 3.74 -34.48 -3.54
N SER A 86 3.09 -33.33 -3.27
CA SER A 86 2.96 -32.26 -4.25
C SER A 86 4.33 -31.71 -4.62
N PRO A 87 4.56 -31.35 -5.91
CA PRO A 87 5.80 -30.70 -6.31
C PRO A 87 6.14 -29.50 -5.43
N ARG A 88 7.44 -29.32 -5.17
CA ARG A 88 7.93 -28.18 -4.40
C ARG A 88 7.68 -26.88 -5.18
N ALA A 89 7.21 -25.87 -4.47
CA ALA A 89 7.11 -24.49 -4.96
C ALA A 89 8.38 -23.69 -4.60
N GLY A 90 9.01 -24.01 -3.46
CA GLY A 90 10.23 -23.35 -3.01
C GLY A 90 10.58 -23.69 -1.57
N ILE A 91 11.46 -22.88 -0.98
CA ILE A 91 11.81 -22.94 0.45
C ILE A 91 11.59 -21.55 1.04
N VAL A 92 10.84 -21.49 2.14
CA VAL A 92 10.79 -20.31 2.99
C VAL A 92 12.01 -20.32 3.89
N ALA A 93 12.90 -19.33 3.73
CA ALA A 93 14.06 -19.17 4.59
C ALA A 93 13.66 -18.81 6.03
N ALA A 94 14.47 -19.23 7.00
CA ALA A 94 14.22 -18.95 8.42
C ALA A 94 14.31 -17.46 8.77
N THR A 95 15.09 -16.70 7.99
CA THR A 95 15.34 -15.27 8.23
C THR A 95 15.15 -14.44 6.96
N SER A 96 14.85 -13.15 7.16
CA SER A 96 14.76 -12.14 6.11
C SER A 96 16.06 -12.11 5.30
N LYS A 97 15.95 -11.89 3.99
CA LYS A 97 17.11 -11.86 3.09
C LYS A 97 18.11 -10.76 3.43
N TYR A 98 17.64 -9.60 3.91
CA TYR A 98 18.45 -8.38 3.99
C TYR A 98 19.01 -8.11 5.38
N TYR A 99 18.26 -8.44 6.44
CA TYR A 99 18.64 -8.09 7.82
C TYR A 99 18.74 -9.30 8.75
N HIS A 100 18.60 -10.52 8.22
CA HIS A 100 18.67 -11.78 8.97
C HIS A 100 17.72 -11.86 10.18
N VAL A 101 16.59 -11.16 10.13
CA VAL A 101 15.52 -11.19 11.14
C VAL A 101 14.69 -12.46 10.99
N PRO A 102 14.32 -13.19 12.06
CA PRO A 102 13.45 -14.36 11.96
C PRO A 102 12.12 -14.07 11.26
N ILE A 103 11.76 -14.87 10.25
CA ILE A 103 10.52 -14.67 9.49
C ILE A 103 9.33 -15.19 10.28
N THR A 104 8.26 -14.40 10.28
CA THR A 104 6.91 -14.80 10.65
C THR A 104 6.03 -14.59 9.43
N LEU A 105 5.35 -15.65 8.97
CA LEU A 105 4.48 -15.61 7.80
C LEU A 105 3.03 -15.41 8.20
N TRP A 106 2.26 -14.79 7.31
CA TRP A 106 0.81 -14.78 7.37
C TRP A 106 0.27 -15.99 6.62
N VAL A 107 -0.63 -16.72 7.27
CA VAL A 107 -1.38 -17.82 6.65
C VAL A 107 -2.67 -17.24 6.07
N GLU A 108 -2.69 -17.06 4.76
CA GLU A 108 -3.78 -16.44 3.99
C GLU A 108 -5.00 -17.35 3.88
N ASP A 109 -4.77 -18.67 3.84
CA ASP A 109 -5.81 -19.68 3.76
C ASP A 109 -5.33 -21.00 4.38
N THR A 110 -6.25 -21.92 4.67
CA THR A 110 -5.95 -23.23 5.22
C THR A 110 -6.61 -24.35 4.43
N SER A 111 -5.98 -25.52 4.35
CA SER A 111 -6.61 -26.69 3.76
C SER A 111 -7.84 -27.09 4.56
N ALA A 112 -8.78 -27.81 3.96
CA ALA A 112 -10.05 -28.20 4.61
C ALA A 112 -9.87 -28.93 5.96
N ASN A 113 -8.75 -29.65 6.14
CA ASN A 113 -8.41 -30.34 7.38
C ASN A 113 -7.49 -29.54 8.33
N GLY A 114 -7.16 -28.29 8.00
CA GLY A 114 -6.28 -27.40 8.78
C GLY A 114 -4.82 -27.84 8.87
N ALA A 115 -4.40 -28.85 8.10
CA ALA A 115 -3.04 -29.38 8.15
C ALA A 115 -2.02 -28.52 7.38
N TRP A 116 -2.49 -27.76 6.40
CA TRP A 116 -1.66 -26.93 5.53
C TRP A 116 -2.14 -25.48 5.56
N GLY A 117 -1.19 -24.55 5.46
CA GLY A 117 -1.44 -23.12 5.34
C GLY A 117 -0.91 -22.61 4.01
N LYS A 118 -1.71 -21.82 3.32
CA LYS A 118 -1.30 -21.07 2.13
C LYS A 118 -0.62 -19.78 2.58
N VAL A 119 0.56 -19.51 2.03
CA VAL A 119 1.40 -18.36 2.37
C VAL A 119 1.99 -17.77 1.09
N GLU A 120 2.39 -16.50 1.11
CA GLU A 120 3.25 -15.95 0.07
C GLU A 120 4.70 -16.41 0.30
N LEU A 121 5.46 -16.62 -0.79
CA LEU A 121 6.90 -16.86 -0.69
C LEU A 121 7.66 -15.53 -0.62
N PRO A 122 8.37 -15.23 0.48
CA PRO A 122 9.07 -13.95 0.61
C PRO A 122 10.16 -13.76 -0.45
N TYR A 123 10.25 -12.54 -0.97
CA TYR A 123 11.26 -12.05 -1.90
C TYR A 123 11.30 -12.77 -3.25
N VAL A 124 10.18 -13.38 -3.65
CA VAL A 124 10.00 -14.02 -4.96
C VAL A 124 9.20 -13.10 -5.89
N TRP A 125 9.67 -12.95 -7.13
CA TRP A 125 8.96 -12.24 -8.20
C TRP A 125 8.78 -13.11 -9.45
N PRO A 126 7.57 -13.16 -10.04
CA PRO A 126 6.31 -12.60 -9.54
C PRO A 126 5.89 -13.23 -8.20
N ARG A 127 5.00 -12.56 -7.45
CA ARG A 127 4.46 -13.09 -6.18
C ARG A 127 3.98 -14.52 -6.39
N THR A 128 4.47 -15.43 -5.57
CA THR A 128 4.15 -16.86 -5.67
C THR A 128 3.59 -17.32 -4.35
N ASP A 129 2.40 -17.92 -4.40
CA ASP A 129 1.78 -18.55 -3.24
C ASP A 129 2.16 -20.01 -3.18
N ALA A 130 2.29 -20.54 -1.97
CA ALA A 130 2.59 -21.94 -1.74
C ALA A 130 1.96 -22.45 -0.45
N TRP A 131 1.89 -23.78 -0.33
CA TRP A 131 1.36 -24.48 0.82
C TRP A 131 2.49 -24.98 1.71
N ILE A 132 2.41 -24.69 3.00
CA ILE A 132 3.34 -25.19 4.02
C ILE A 132 2.61 -26.10 5.02
N PRO A 133 3.26 -27.16 5.52
CA PRO A 133 2.68 -27.95 6.60
C PRO A 133 2.63 -27.12 7.89
N LEU A 134 1.48 -27.07 8.55
CA LEU A 134 1.31 -26.30 9.79
C LEU A 134 1.63 -27.11 11.05
N ARG A 135 1.87 -28.42 10.92
CA ARG A 135 2.16 -29.31 12.04
C ARG A 135 3.51 -28.93 12.66
N GLY A 136 3.53 -28.70 13.98
CA GLY A 136 4.75 -28.40 14.72
C GLY A 136 5.26 -26.95 14.57
N LEU A 137 4.62 -26.12 13.75
CA LEU A 137 4.95 -24.70 13.68
C LEU A 137 4.37 -23.95 14.87
N LYS A 138 5.14 -23.01 15.43
CA LYS A 138 4.65 -22.07 16.44
C LYS A 138 3.68 -21.10 15.76
N ARG A 139 2.44 -21.06 16.25
CA ARG A 139 1.36 -20.22 15.73
C ARG A 139 1.11 -19.06 16.67
N VAL A 140 0.89 -17.87 16.11
CA VAL A 140 0.40 -16.69 16.83
C VAL A 140 -0.70 -16.04 16.01
N THR A 141 -1.40 -15.06 16.55
CA THR A 141 -2.39 -14.31 15.78
C THR A 141 -2.12 -12.81 15.91
N THR A 142 -2.49 -12.07 14.87
CA THR A 142 -2.51 -10.60 14.91
C THR A 142 -3.90 -10.10 14.57
N GLY A 143 -4.34 -9.04 15.25
CA GLY A 143 -5.51 -8.28 14.84
C GLY A 143 -5.17 -7.14 13.90
N VAL A 144 -3.89 -6.91 13.61
CA VAL A 144 -3.43 -5.76 12.84
C VAL A 144 -3.29 -6.13 11.38
N VAL A 145 -3.83 -5.27 10.51
CA VAL A 145 -3.74 -5.41 9.05
C VAL A 145 -3.45 -4.03 8.46
N VAL A 146 -2.49 -3.95 7.55
CA VAL A 146 -2.17 -2.73 6.79
C VAL A 146 -2.74 -2.87 5.39
N SER A 147 -3.43 -1.85 4.91
CA SER A 147 -3.89 -1.74 3.53
C SER A 147 -3.28 -0.50 2.90
N VAL A 148 -2.78 -0.65 1.68
CA VAL A 148 -2.25 0.43 0.85
C VAL A 148 -3.11 0.52 -0.39
N ASP A 149 -3.68 1.69 -0.62
CA ASP A 149 -4.44 2.02 -1.81
C ASP A 149 -3.57 2.91 -2.71
N LEU A 150 -3.19 2.37 -3.87
CA LEU A 150 -2.30 3.06 -4.80
C LEU A 150 -3.02 4.16 -5.57
N SER A 151 -4.32 4.02 -5.83
CA SER A 151 -5.14 5.00 -6.54
C SER A 151 -5.40 6.25 -5.70
N GLU A 152 -5.59 6.08 -4.39
CA GLU A 152 -5.87 7.16 -3.45
C GLU A 152 -4.61 7.67 -2.74
N HIS A 153 -3.46 7.03 -2.95
CA HIS A 153 -2.21 7.30 -2.24
C HIS A 153 -2.40 7.25 -0.71
N THR A 154 -3.07 6.22 -0.22
CA THR A 154 -3.36 6.09 1.22
C THR A 154 -2.83 4.81 1.84
N VAL A 155 -2.51 4.90 3.12
CA VAL A 155 -2.25 3.76 4.00
C VAL A 155 -3.31 3.75 5.09
N ARG A 156 -3.93 2.60 5.28
CA ARG A 156 -4.92 2.32 6.33
C ARG A 156 -4.38 1.24 7.24
N VAL A 157 -4.41 1.48 8.55
CA VAL A 157 -4.04 0.48 9.56
C VAL A 157 -5.29 0.11 10.32
N TYR A 158 -5.64 -1.17 10.27
CA TYR A 158 -6.76 -1.76 10.98
C TYR A 158 -6.24 -2.51 12.19
N GLN A 159 -7.02 -2.52 13.27
CA GLN A 159 -6.79 -3.33 14.46
C GLN A 159 -8.12 -3.95 14.88
N HIS A 160 -8.18 -5.29 14.87
CA HIS A 160 -9.39 -6.07 15.14
C HIS A 160 -10.57 -5.64 14.25
N GLY A 161 -10.30 -5.45 12.95
CA GLY A 161 -11.28 -5.01 11.96
C GLY A 161 -11.66 -3.53 12.03
N GLN A 162 -11.20 -2.78 13.04
CA GLN A 162 -11.50 -1.36 13.19
C GLN A 162 -10.40 -0.50 12.58
N LEU A 163 -10.77 0.52 11.80
CA LEU A 163 -9.83 1.49 11.24
C LEU A 163 -9.20 2.32 12.38
N ARG A 164 -7.87 2.27 12.51
CA ARG A 164 -7.12 3.02 13.53
C ARG A 164 -6.44 4.25 12.95
N TYR A 165 -5.84 4.09 11.76
CA TYR A 165 -5.18 5.17 11.04
C TYR A 165 -5.57 5.14 9.58
N HIS A 166 -5.75 6.32 9.01
CA HIS A 166 -5.95 6.56 7.59
C HIS A 166 -5.11 7.78 7.23
N VAL A 167 -4.03 7.57 6.49
CA VAL A 167 -3.02 8.60 6.23
C VAL A 167 -2.65 8.63 4.75
N ALA A 168 -2.25 9.80 4.26
CA ALA A 168 -1.67 9.94 2.94
C ALA A 168 -0.27 9.30 2.87
N ALA A 169 0.10 8.83 1.70
CA ALA A 169 1.38 8.18 1.41
C ALA A 169 1.91 8.56 0.03
N ALA A 170 3.20 8.37 -0.21
CA ALA A 170 3.76 8.35 -1.56
C ALA A 170 3.91 6.90 -2.03
N THR A 171 3.69 6.66 -3.32
CA THR A 171 3.79 5.34 -3.95
C THR A 171 4.78 5.36 -5.10
N GLY A 172 5.02 4.19 -5.71
CA GLY A 172 5.92 4.04 -6.84
C GLY A 172 5.46 4.86 -8.05
N SER A 173 6.43 5.43 -8.78
CA SER A 173 6.16 6.15 -10.02
C SER A 173 5.67 5.21 -11.14
N ALA A 174 5.17 5.76 -12.25
CA ALA A 174 4.82 4.96 -13.43
C ALA A 174 6.01 4.14 -14.00
N TRP A 175 7.25 4.58 -13.76
CA TRP A 175 8.45 3.87 -14.20
C TRP A 175 8.90 2.77 -13.23
N THR A 176 8.56 2.93 -11.96
CA THR A 176 8.95 2.07 -10.83
C THR A 176 7.73 1.83 -9.93
N PRO A 177 6.66 1.22 -10.48
CA PRO A 177 5.38 1.14 -9.78
C PRO A 177 5.52 0.31 -8.51
N THR A 178 4.76 0.65 -7.47
CA THR A 178 4.64 -0.22 -6.29
C THR A 178 3.94 -1.51 -6.71
N PRO A 179 4.57 -2.69 -6.57
CA PRO A 179 3.92 -3.94 -6.90
C PRO A 179 2.71 -4.21 -5.99
N THR A 180 1.58 -4.56 -6.59
CA THR A 180 0.37 -4.98 -5.88
C THR A 180 0.50 -6.41 -5.39
N GLY A 181 -0.19 -6.74 -4.30
CA GLY A 181 -0.18 -8.08 -3.73
C GLY A 181 -0.34 -8.08 -2.21
N ASP A 182 -0.24 -9.28 -1.65
CA ASP A 182 -0.25 -9.54 -0.22
C ASP A 182 1.13 -9.90 0.25
N TYR A 183 1.58 -9.17 1.27
CA TYR A 183 2.91 -9.24 1.83
C TYR A 183 2.82 -9.29 3.36
N VAL A 184 3.96 -9.52 3.99
CA VAL A 184 4.11 -9.40 5.44
C VAL A 184 5.27 -8.50 5.80
N VAL A 185 5.17 -7.84 6.95
CA VAL A 185 6.31 -7.14 7.56
C VAL A 185 7.38 -8.17 7.96
N THR A 186 8.56 -8.08 7.36
CA THR A 186 9.69 -8.99 7.63
C THR A 186 10.77 -8.36 8.47
N ASP A 187 10.85 -7.03 8.51
CA ASP A 187 11.95 -6.30 9.13
C ASP A 187 11.48 -5.01 9.77
N ARG A 188 12.18 -4.57 10.82
CA ARG A 188 12.11 -3.21 11.35
C ARG A 188 13.52 -2.66 11.51
N VAL A 189 13.85 -1.64 10.73
CA VAL A 189 15.24 -1.18 10.56
C VAL A 189 15.34 0.31 10.88
N PRO A 190 16.10 0.71 11.92
CA PRO A 190 16.28 2.11 12.25
C PRO A 190 17.26 2.80 11.29
N PHE A 191 17.07 4.09 11.08
CA PHE A 191 17.95 4.96 10.31
C PHE A 191 18.28 6.24 11.09
N GLY A 192 19.41 6.87 10.73
CA GLY A 192 19.82 8.13 11.32
C GLY A 192 18.91 9.31 10.92
N SER A 193 18.97 10.39 11.69
CA SER A 193 18.23 11.62 11.41
C SER A 193 18.53 12.16 10.01
N GLY A 194 17.50 12.66 9.31
CA GLY A 194 17.62 13.19 7.95
C GLY A 194 17.68 12.13 6.84
N SER A 195 17.65 10.84 7.17
CA SER A 195 17.59 9.74 6.19
C SER A 195 16.41 9.90 5.22
N ALA A 196 16.63 9.55 3.95
CA ALA A 196 15.56 9.48 2.95
C ALA A 196 14.46 8.48 3.31
N LEU A 197 14.76 7.54 4.22
CA LEU A 197 13.83 6.53 4.71
C LEU A 197 13.09 6.96 6.00
N GLY A 198 13.28 8.19 6.48
CA GLY A 198 12.79 8.64 7.79
C GLY A 198 13.55 8.01 8.94
N SER A 199 12.95 7.96 10.14
CA SER A 199 13.62 7.39 11.33
C SER A 199 13.77 5.88 11.30
N PHE A 200 12.90 5.15 10.60
CA PHE A 200 13.00 3.70 10.40
C PHE A 200 12.16 3.24 9.19
N ALA A 201 12.29 1.96 8.82
CA ALA A 201 11.45 1.31 7.83
C ALA A 201 10.89 -0.02 8.33
N PHE A 202 9.67 -0.32 7.93
CA PHE A 202 9.12 -1.67 7.91
C PHE A 202 9.45 -2.32 6.57
N GLY A 203 10.48 -3.17 6.53
CA GLY A 203 10.74 -4.01 5.37
C GLY A 203 9.60 -5.01 5.21
N ILE A 204 9.13 -5.21 3.98
CA ILE A 204 8.11 -6.21 3.67
C ILE A 204 8.68 -7.32 2.79
N SER A 205 7.93 -8.42 2.67
CA SER A 205 8.33 -9.59 1.89
C SER A 205 8.35 -9.38 0.38
N GLY A 206 7.81 -8.26 -0.12
CA GLY A 206 7.84 -7.91 -1.55
C GLY A 206 9.18 -7.35 -2.04
N ILE A 207 9.46 -7.53 -3.33
CA ILE A 207 10.60 -6.93 -4.01
C ILE A 207 10.16 -6.09 -5.22
N GLN A 208 10.89 -5.02 -5.52
CA GLN A 208 10.73 -4.21 -6.71
C GLN A 208 11.42 -4.91 -7.91
N PRO A 209 10.66 -5.38 -8.93
CA PRO A 209 11.22 -6.00 -10.11
C PRO A 209 11.82 -5.01 -11.11
N ARG A 210 11.41 -3.74 -11.06
CA ARG A 210 11.76 -2.72 -12.05
C ARG A 210 12.38 -1.53 -11.35
N LEU A 211 13.72 -1.54 -11.26
CA LEU A 211 14.50 -0.46 -10.67
C LEU A 211 15.14 0.42 -11.75
N PRO A 212 15.40 1.71 -11.45
CA PRO A 212 16.13 2.59 -12.36
C PRO A 212 17.55 2.06 -12.65
N SER A 213 18.08 2.41 -13.82
CA SER A 213 19.50 2.14 -14.13
C SER A 213 20.41 2.83 -13.12
N GLY A 214 21.45 2.14 -12.66
CA GLY A 214 22.38 2.64 -11.64
C GLY A 214 21.85 2.65 -10.21
N TRP A 215 20.67 2.07 -9.96
CA TRP A 215 20.09 2.00 -8.61
C TRP A 215 20.92 1.14 -7.66
N SER A 216 21.22 1.68 -6.47
CA SER A 216 22.01 1.02 -5.43
C SER A 216 21.26 0.77 -4.12
N GLY A 217 20.02 1.26 -3.98
CA GLY A 217 19.24 1.19 -2.74
C GLY A 217 18.64 -0.18 -2.39
N GLY A 218 19.06 -1.25 -3.08
CA GLY A 218 18.46 -2.58 -2.95
C GLY A 218 17.07 -2.69 -3.60
N ASN A 219 16.44 -3.85 -3.52
CA ASN A 219 15.14 -4.08 -4.17
C ASN A 219 14.03 -4.51 -3.21
N GLN A 220 14.26 -4.49 -1.90
CA GLN A 220 13.19 -4.78 -0.94
C GLN A 220 12.17 -3.65 -0.95
N LEU A 221 10.88 -3.99 -0.97
CA LEU A 221 9.82 -3.01 -0.72
C LEU A 221 9.72 -2.73 0.79
N ALA A 222 9.31 -1.52 1.14
CA ALA A 222 9.12 -1.13 2.52
C ALA A 222 8.03 -0.06 2.68
N ILE A 223 7.48 0.01 3.89
CA ILE A 223 6.76 1.18 4.39
C ILE A 223 7.75 1.96 5.25
N HIS A 224 8.04 3.21 4.90
CA HIS A 224 9.05 4.00 5.60
C HIS A 224 8.68 5.49 5.65
N GLY A 225 9.39 6.26 6.48
CA GLY A 225 9.19 7.70 6.57
C GLY A 225 9.75 8.43 5.34
N THR A 226 9.91 9.75 5.39
CA THR A 226 10.60 10.47 4.31
C THR A 226 11.19 11.77 4.80
N ASN A 227 12.32 12.18 4.22
CA ASN A 227 12.88 13.52 4.38
C ASN A 227 12.37 14.51 3.32
N ASP A 228 11.49 14.07 2.41
CA ASP A 228 10.81 14.91 1.42
C ASP A 228 9.28 14.86 1.64
N PRO A 229 8.74 15.70 2.53
CA PRO A 229 7.30 15.74 2.80
C PRO A 229 6.45 16.05 1.56
N SER A 230 7.03 16.72 0.56
CA SER A 230 6.32 17.08 -0.68
C SER A 230 6.05 15.88 -1.59
N SER A 231 6.67 14.73 -1.31
CA SER A 231 6.42 13.47 -2.01
C SER A 231 5.10 12.80 -1.60
N ILE A 232 4.56 13.10 -0.42
CA ILE A 232 3.34 12.47 0.10
C ILE A 232 2.13 12.86 -0.76
N GLY A 233 1.27 11.88 -1.07
CA GLY A 233 0.13 12.03 -1.98
C GLY A 233 0.50 11.95 -3.46
N ARG A 234 1.68 11.40 -3.80
CA ARG A 234 2.17 11.33 -5.18
C ARG A 234 2.81 9.97 -5.51
N SER A 235 2.78 9.61 -6.80
CA SER A 235 3.49 8.46 -7.35
C SER A 235 4.91 8.85 -7.81
N VAL A 236 5.86 8.86 -6.88
CA VAL A 236 7.23 9.38 -7.11
C VAL A 236 8.34 8.48 -6.56
N SER A 237 8.02 7.40 -5.86
CA SER A 237 9.01 6.52 -5.25
C SER A 237 9.54 5.47 -6.24
N ALA A 238 10.61 4.76 -5.83
CA ALA A 238 11.12 3.58 -6.53
C ALA A 238 10.31 2.30 -6.25
N GLY A 239 9.11 2.42 -5.68
CA GLY A 239 8.21 1.31 -5.34
C GLY A 239 7.84 1.25 -3.86
N CYS A 240 8.68 1.77 -2.97
CA CYS A 240 8.36 1.82 -1.55
C CYS A 240 7.18 2.74 -1.24
N VAL A 241 6.47 2.46 -0.16
CA VAL A 241 5.40 3.29 0.36
C VAL A 241 6.00 4.25 1.36
N ARG A 242 5.91 5.56 1.09
CA ARG A 242 6.42 6.59 1.99
C ARG A 242 5.28 7.17 2.81
N VAL A 243 5.46 7.33 4.11
CA VAL A 243 4.52 8.01 5.00
C VAL A 243 5.22 9.15 5.73
N SER A 244 4.44 10.02 6.38
CA SER A 244 5.03 11.05 7.26
C SER A 244 5.71 10.39 8.47
N GLU A 245 6.67 11.08 9.06
CA GLU A 245 7.33 10.64 10.30
C GLU A 245 6.32 10.45 11.44
N TRP A 246 5.29 11.31 11.51
CA TRP A 246 4.19 11.16 12.46
C TRP A 246 3.45 9.83 12.27
N SER A 247 3.06 9.51 11.03
CA SER A 247 2.37 8.24 10.73
C SER A 247 3.25 7.05 11.07
N LEU A 248 4.53 7.12 10.71
CA LEU A 248 5.51 6.07 10.97
C LEU A 248 5.61 5.75 12.47
N ALA A 249 5.75 6.77 13.32
CA ALA A 249 5.79 6.61 14.77
C ALA A 249 4.49 6.00 15.35
N HIS A 250 3.33 6.33 14.77
CA HIS A 250 2.04 5.76 15.19
C HIS A 250 1.82 4.32 14.73
N PHE A 251 2.51 3.90 13.66
CA PHE A 251 2.49 2.52 13.18
C PHE A 251 3.42 1.63 13.99
N GLU A 252 4.52 2.17 14.53
CA GLU A 252 5.53 1.44 15.31
C GLU A 252 4.97 0.49 16.37
N PRO A 253 4.08 0.92 17.27
CA PRO A 253 3.56 0.02 18.32
C PRO A 253 2.58 -1.04 17.79
N LEU A 254 2.09 -0.91 16.54
CA LEU A 254 1.08 -1.79 15.98
C LEU A 254 1.66 -2.85 15.04
N LEU A 255 2.57 -2.46 14.15
CA LEU A 255 3.11 -3.34 13.12
C LEU A 255 4.22 -4.21 13.70
N GLN A 256 3.94 -5.49 13.80
CA GLN A 256 4.89 -6.53 14.23
C GLN A 256 5.34 -7.38 13.03
N LEU A 257 6.39 -8.19 13.21
CA LEU A 257 6.78 -9.17 12.20
C LEU A 257 5.61 -10.10 11.87
N GLY A 258 5.40 -10.35 10.58
CA GLY A 258 4.26 -11.10 10.07
C GLY A 258 2.97 -10.29 9.90
N THR A 259 2.94 -9.00 10.28
CA THR A 259 1.75 -8.16 10.05
C THR A 259 1.40 -8.14 8.56
N PRO A 260 0.17 -8.51 8.18
CA PRO A 260 -0.28 -8.46 6.79
C PRO A 260 -0.25 -7.05 6.22
N VAL A 261 0.25 -6.93 4.98
CA VAL A 261 0.30 -5.70 4.19
C VAL A 261 -0.34 -5.97 2.83
N LEU A 262 -1.52 -5.41 2.60
CA LEU A 262 -2.32 -5.59 1.40
C LEU A 262 -2.15 -4.37 0.51
N ILE A 263 -1.47 -4.51 -0.63
CA ILE A 263 -1.29 -3.42 -1.61
C ILE A 263 -2.25 -3.61 -2.77
N ARG A 264 -3.08 -2.59 -3.05
CA ARG A 264 -4.18 -2.61 -4.03
C ARG A 264 -4.09 -1.45 -5.02
N PRO A 265 -4.47 -1.66 -6.29
CA PRO A 265 -4.36 -0.65 -7.35
C PRO A 265 -5.25 0.56 -7.08
#